data_AF-A0A7V9TAU5-F1
#
_entry.id   AF-A0A7V9TAU5-F1
#
_cell.length_a   1.000
_cell.length_b   1.000
_cell.length_c   1.000
_cell.angle_alpha   90.00
_cell.angle_beta   90.00
_cell.angle_gamma   90.00
#
_symmetry.space_group_name_H-M   'P 1'
#
loop_
_entity.id
_entity.type
_entity.pdbx_description
1 polymer ?
#
loop_
_entity_poly.entity_id
_entity_poly.type
_entity_poly.pdbx_seq_one_letter_code
_entity_poly.pdbx_strand_id
1 'polypeptide(L)' 'FVAVLNPPQAAILAVGSIEDRPLVVEGELLVVPTLTMTLTCDHRAIDGSEGAEFLRTLKAFVETPSLAL' A
#
# COMPACT_ATOMS: atom_id res chain seq x y z
N PHE A 1 -2.96 7.14 7.44
CA PHE A 1 -2.61 8.57 7.65
C PHE A 1 -1.76 9.04 6.48
N VAL A 2 -1.66 10.34 6.23
CA VAL A 2 -0.80 10.88 5.17
C VAL A 2 0.52 11.30 5.80
N ALA A 3 1.60 10.59 5.47
CA ALA A 3 2.93 10.98 5.91
C ALA A 3 3.42 12.20 5.12
N VAL A 4 4.08 13.14 5.80
CA VAL A 4 4.75 14.26 5.14
C VAL A 4 6.04 13.74 4.53
N LEU A 5 6.24 14.02 3.25
CA LEU A 5 7.48 13.66 2.56
C LEU A 5 8.68 14.28 3.30
N ASN A 6 9.76 13.52 3.42
CA ASN A 6 10.99 13.99 4.05
C ASN A 6 12.07 14.24 2.98
N PRO A 7 12.23 15.49 2.50
CA PRO A 7 13.26 15.80 1.50
C PRO A 7 14.66 15.42 2.00
N PRO A 8 15.55 14.93 1.11
CA PRO A 8 15.43 14.89 -0.35
C PRO A 8 14.77 13.61 -0.91
N GLN A 9 14.03 12.83 -0.11
CA GLN A 9 13.40 11.59 -0.57
C GLN A 9 12.25 11.90 -1.55
N ALA A 10 12.05 11.02 -2.54
CA ALA A 10 11.01 11.18 -3.55
C ALA A 10 9.63 10.65 -3.11
N ALA A 11 9.59 9.73 -2.13
CA ALA A 11 8.36 9.21 -1.56
C ALA A 11 8.52 8.80 -0.09
N ILE A 12 7.39 8.71 0.62
CA ILE A 12 7.29 8.13 1.97
C ILE A 12 6.03 7.27 2.07
N LEU A 13 6.17 6.10 2.69
CA LEU A 13 5.07 5.14 2.86
C LEU A 13 4.58 5.17 4.31
N ALA A 14 3.31 5.52 4.50
CA ALA A 14 2.60 5.38 5.76
C ALA A 14 1.90 4.01 5.82
N VAL A 15 2.08 3.29 6.93
CA VAL A 15 1.44 1.99 7.20
C VAL A 15 0.52 2.15 8.41
N GLY A 16 -0.77 1.91 8.22
CA GLY A 16 -1.76 1.96 9.30
C GLY A 16 -1.76 0.70 10.18
N SER A 17 -2.57 0.75 11.23
CA SER A 17 -2.92 -0.43 12.04
C SER A 17 -3.56 -1.52 11.20
N ILE A 18 -3.40 -2.76 11.66
CA ILE A 18 -4.20 -3.89 11.20
C ILE A 18 -5.55 -3.84 11.92
N GLU A 19 -6.63 -3.94 11.15
CA GLU A 19 -8.02 -3.91 11.62
C GLU A 19 -8.85 -4.97 10.88
N ASP A 20 -9.75 -5.62 11.60
CA ASP A 20 -10.70 -6.55 11.01
C ASP A 20 -11.76 -5.80 10.21
N ARG A 21 -11.91 -6.13 8.92
CA ARG A 21 -12.87 -5.50 8.01
C ARG A 21 -13.69 -6.52 7.24
N PRO A 22 -14.99 -6.27 7.01
CA PRO A 22 -15.79 -7.09 6.12
C PRO A 22 -15.38 -6.85 4.67
N LEU A 23 -14.96 -7.91 3.97
CA LEU A 23 -14.54 -7.89 2.57
C LEU A 23 -15.12 -9.08 1.81
N VAL A 24 -15.36 -8.88 0.52
CA VAL A 24 -15.72 -9.98 -0.39
C VAL A 24 -14.44 -10.62 -0.90
N VAL A 25 -14.23 -11.89 -0.57
CA VAL A 25 -13.09 -12.70 -1.02
C VAL A 25 -13.66 -13.90 -1.77
N GLU A 26 -13.27 -14.06 -3.04
CA GLU A 26 -13.75 -15.14 -3.90
C GLU A 26 -15.29 -15.29 -3.98
N GLY A 27 -16.01 -14.18 -3.81
CA GLY A 27 -17.48 -14.15 -3.88
C GLY A 27 -18.19 -14.33 -2.52
N GLU A 28 -17.44 -14.59 -1.44
CA GLU A 28 -18.00 -14.72 -0.08
C GLU A 28 -17.68 -13.50 0.78
N LEU A 29 -18.62 -13.10 1.63
CA LEU A 29 -18.40 -12.03 2.60
C LEU A 29 -17.69 -12.58 3.84
N LEU A 30 -16.44 -12.18 4.04
CA LEU A 30 -15.58 -12.61 5.14
C LEU A 30 -15.13 -11.40 5.97
N VAL A 31 -14.86 -11.63 7.26
CA VAL A 31 -14.11 -10.67 8.08
C VAL A 31 -12.64 -11.05 8.00
N VAL A 32 -11.80 -10.16 7.49
CA VAL A 32 -10.37 -10.42 7.29
C VAL A 32 -9.52 -9.31 7.92
N PRO A 33 -8.32 -9.63 8.43
CA PRO A 33 -7.38 -8.63 8.92
C PRO A 33 -6.85 -7.82 7.74
N THR A 34 -7.01 -6.50 7.79
CA THR A 34 -6.58 -5.59 6.73
C THR A 34 -5.71 -4.48 7.28
N LEU A 35 -4.78 -3.99 6.47
CA LEU A 35 -4.04 -2.77 6.77
C LEU A 35 -4.23 -1.77 5.63
N THR A 36 -4.10 -0.48 5.96
CA THR A 36 -4.13 0.60 4.96
C THR A 36 -2.72 1.14 4.74
N MET A 37 -2.31 1.23 3.48
CA MET A 37 -1.05 1.83 3.07
C MET A 37 -1.31 3.14 2.33
N THR A 38 -0.53 4.17 2.60
CA THR A 38 -0.64 5.46 1.91
C THR A 38 0.74 5.92 1.46
N LEU A 39 0.92 6.09 0.15
CA LEU A 39 2.17 6.59 -0.44
C LEU A 39 2.03 8.08 -0.72
N THR A 40 2.84 8.89 -0.04
CA THR A 40 3.05 10.30 -0.41
C THR A 40 4.24 10.35 -1.34
N CYS A 41 4.11 11.03 -2.49
CA CYS A 41 5.17 11.16 -3.48
C CYS A 41 5.32 12.60 -3.98
N ASP A 42 6.53 12.96 -4.40
CA ASP A 42 6.80 14.17 -5.17
C ASP A 42 6.42 13.93 -6.64
N HIS A 43 5.32 14.54 -7.08
CA HIS A 43 4.80 14.37 -8.45
C HIS A 43 5.72 14.89 -9.55
N ARG A 44 6.76 15.66 -9.21
CA ARG A 44 7.80 16.04 -10.17
C ARG A 44 8.73 14.88 -10.52
N ALA A 45 8.82 13.89 -9.63
CA ALA A 45 9.70 12.73 -9.75
C ALA A 45 8.94 11.42 -10.01
N ILE A 46 7.69 11.30 -9.54
CA ILE A 46 6.88 10.08 -9.62
C ILE A 46 5.50 10.42 -10.16
N ASP A 47 5.09 9.77 -11.26
CA ASP A 47 3.73 9.88 -11.76
C ASP A 47 2.76 9.02 -10.94
N GLY A 48 1.47 9.36 -10.96
CA GLY A 48 0.43 8.60 -10.26
C GLY A 48 0.33 7.14 -10.73
N SER A 49 0.63 6.88 -12.01
CA SER A 49 0.68 5.53 -12.57
C SER A 49 1.77 4.67 -11.93
N GLU A 50 2.99 5.22 -11.82
CA GLU A 50 4.15 4.59 -11.19
C GLU A 50 3.93 4.36 -9.69
N GLY A 51 3.37 5.36 -8.98
CA GLY A 51 3.03 5.23 -7.56
C GLY A 51 1.98 4.15 -7.31
N ALA A 52 0.98 4.04 -8.19
CA ALA A 52 -0.02 2.98 -8.12
C ALA A 52 0.57 1.60 -8.42
N GLU A 53 1.50 1.49 -9.36
CA GLU A 53 2.22 0.25 -9.65
C GLU A 53 3.07 -0.20 -8.47
N PHE A 54 3.83 0.72 -7.86
CA PHE A 54 4.60 0.45 -6.65
C PHE A 54 3.72 -0.15 -5.54
N LEU A 55 2.57 0.48 -5.26
CA LEU A 55 1.65 -0.01 -4.23
C LEU A 55 1.03 -1.38 -4.56
N ARG A 56 0.74 -1.66 -5.85
CA ARG A 56 0.25 -2.99 -6.27
C ARG A 56 1.31 -4.06 -6.08
N THR A 57 2.55 -3.81 -6.49
CA THR A 57 3.67 -4.74 -6.31
C THR A 57 3.93 -4.98 -4.83
N LEU A 58 3.99 -3.91 -4.02
CA LEU A 58 4.20 -4.03 -2.59
C LEU A 58 3.06 -4.80 -1.91
N LYS A 59 1.80 -4.54 -2.27
CA LYS A 59 0.65 -5.33 -1.79
C LYS A 59 0.83 -6.81 -2.09
N ALA A 60 1.20 -7.17 -3.32
CA ALA A 60 1.42 -8.56 -3.70
C ALA A 60 2.53 -9.22 -2.87
N PHE A 61 3.62 -8.50 -2.60
CA PHE A 61 4.71 -9.01 -1.75
C PHE A 61 4.28 -9.18 -0.29
N VAL A 62 3.50 -8.25 0.26
CA VAL A 62 3.00 -8.39 1.64
C VAL A 62 2.01 -9.54 1.77
N GLU A 63 1.13 -9.73 0.79
CA GLU A 63 0.13 -10.81 0.80
C GLU A 63 0.70 -12.17 0.41
N THR A 64 1.80 -12.20 -0.35
CA THR A 64 2.49 -13.43 -0.75
C THR A 64 4.01 -13.20 -0.72
N PRO A 65 4.66 -13.34 0.45
CA PRO A 65 6.07 -13.00 0.64
C PRO A 65 7.07 -13.72 -0.26
N SER A 66 6.73 -14.92 -0.76
CA SER A 66 7.57 -15.65 -1.70
C SER A 66 7.77 -14.95 -3.04
N LEU A 67 6.93 -13.98 -3.40
CA LEU A 67 7.10 -13.17 -4.62
C LEU A 67 8.24 -12.15 -4.51
N ALA A 68 8.77 -11.91 -3.31
CA ALA A 68 9.84 -10.95 -3.04
C ALA A 68 11.24 -11.59 -2.89
N LEU A 69 11.36 -12.91 -3.07
CA LEU A 69 12.58 -13.71 -2.92
C LEU A 69 13.13 -14.13 -4.28
#